data_AF-A0A2L0VST3-F1
#
_entry.id   AF-A0A2L0VST3-F1
#
_cell.length_a   1.000
_cell.length_b   1.000
_cell.length_c   1.000
_cell.angle_alpha   90.00
_cell.angle_beta   90.00
_cell.angle_gamma   90.00
#
_symmetry.space_group_name_H-M   'P 1'
#
loop_
_entity.id
_entity.type
_entity.pdbx_description
1 polymer ?
#
loop_
_entity_poly.entity_id
_entity_poly.type
_entity_poly.pdbx_seq_one_letter_code
_entity_poly.pdbx_strand_id
1 'polypeptide(L)'
;MQQEFDAFLTRFRAALAADDATAVAGMTQFPFMPYLDEGGSSDAAAFRAESYPRFLAAKARRCLARRNAIHDREPDGGETFVIFCGDLGYYFHRTQDGFRFTEVGPND
;
A
#
# COMPACT_ATOMS: atom_id res chain seq x y z
N MET A 1 11.87 0.77 13.22
CA MET A 1 10.56 1.30 12.78
C MET A 1 10.75 2.20 11.56
N GLN A 2 11.09 3.49 11.67
CA GLN A 2 11.23 4.36 10.48
C GLN A 2 12.21 3.80 9.42
N GLN A 3 13.42 3.40 9.82
CA GLN A 3 14.40 2.82 8.89
C GLN A 3 13.92 1.51 8.23
N GLU A 4 13.11 0.72 8.93
CA GLU A 4 12.53 -0.52 8.41
C GLU A 4 11.44 -0.20 7.37
N PHE A 5 10.61 0.80 7.66
CA PHE A 5 9.63 1.31 6.72
C PHE A 5 10.29 1.94 5.49
N ASP A 6 11.35 2.72 5.65
CA ASP A 6 12.08 3.33 4.53
C ASP A 6 12.67 2.28 3.58
N ALA A 7 13.20 1.18 4.14
CA ALA A 7 13.70 0.05 3.38
C ALA A 7 12.57 -0.68 2.62
N PHE A 8 11.44 -0.90 3.28
CA PHE A 8 10.24 -1.44 2.64
C PHE A 8 9.75 -0.53 1.51
N LEU A 9 9.56 0.77 1.78
CA LEU A 9 9.04 1.75 0.84
C LEU A 9 9.94 1.90 -0.39
N THR A 10 11.26 1.79 -0.21
CA THR A 10 12.22 1.77 -1.33
C THR A 10 11.95 0.61 -2.28
N ARG A 11 11.75 -0.61 -1.76
CA ARG A 11 11.42 -1.80 -2.58
C ARG A 11 10.05 -1.68 -3.22
N PHE A 12 9.07 -1.19 -2.46
CA PHE A 12 7.72 -0.95 -2.94
C PHE A 12 7.71 0.02 -4.13
N ARG A 13 8.39 1.16 -4.01
CA ARG A 13 8.52 2.15 -5.09
C ARG A 13 9.27 1.59 -6.30
N ALA A 14 10.29 0.76 -6.10
CA ALA A 14 10.99 0.11 -7.21
C ALA A 14 10.05 -0.82 -7.99
N ALA A 15 9.23 -1.61 -7.30
CA ALA A 15 8.22 -2.47 -7.94
C ALA A 15 7.16 -1.65 -8.70
N LEU A 16 6.66 -0.55 -8.12
CA LEU A 16 5.73 0.34 -8.83
C LEU A 16 6.36 0.99 -10.07
N ALA A 17 7.63 1.39 -9.99
CA ALA A 17 8.34 1.98 -11.12
C ALA A 17 8.52 0.98 -12.28
N ALA A 18 8.69 -0.30 -11.95
CA ALA A 18 8.77 -1.40 -12.92
C ALA A 18 7.40 -1.88 -13.43
N ASP A 19 6.30 -1.35 -12.90
CA ASP A 19 4.94 -1.89 -13.08
C ASP A 19 4.81 -3.38 -12.71
N ASP A 20 5.57 -3.82 -11.73
CA ASP A 20 5.64 -5.22 -11.32
C ASP A 20 4.53 -5.53 -10.30
N ALA A 21 3.35 -5.84 -10.82
CA ALA A 21 2.20 -6.24 -10.01
C ALA A 21 2.48 -7.49 -9.15
N THR A 22 3.41 -8.37 -9.56
CA THR A 22 3.76 -9.58 -8.80
C THR A 22 4.62 -9.24 -7.60
N ALA A 23 5.63 -8.40 -7.77
CA ALA A 23 6.43 -7.91 -6.65
C ALA A 23 5.57 -7.13 -5.66
N VAL A 24 4.66 -6.27 -6.14
CA VAL A 24 3.75 -5.53 -5.27
C VAL A 24 2.82 -6.47 -4.51
N ALA A 25 2.22 -7.47 -5.18
CA ALA A 25 1.39 -8.46 -4.49
C ALA A 25 2.16 -9.22 -3.40
N GLY A 26 3.45 -9.50 -3.59
CA GLY A 26 4.31 -10.11 -2.57
C GLY A 26 4.62 -9.20 -1.36
N MET A 27 4.35 -7.89 -1.49
CA MET A 27 4.46 -6.89 -0.42
C MET A 27 3.10 -6.51 0.17
N THR A 28 2.01 -7.08 -0.34
CA THR A 28 0.64 -6.83 0.10
C THR A 28 0.22 -7.86 1.16
N GLN A 29 -0.54 -7.42 2.17
CA GLN A 29 -1.22 -8.32 3.09
C GLN A 29 -2.58 -8.73 2.49
N PHE A 30 -2.90 -10.01 2.61
CA PHE A 30 -4.20 -10.55 2.18
C PHE A 30 -5.04 -11.02 3.39
N PRO A 31 -6.37 -10.88 3.34
CA PRO A 31 -7.15 -10.26 2.25
C PRO A 31 -6.89 -8.74 2.17
N PHE A 32 -6.74 -8.23 0.94
CA PHE A 32 -6.57 -6.81 0.69
C PHE A 32 -7.95 -6.16 0.64
N MET A 33 -8.26 -5.31 1.61
CA MET A 33 -9.60 -4.75 1.79
C MET A 33 -9.55 -3.23 1.59
N PRO A 34 -9.91 -2.69 0.41
CA PRO A 34 -10.09 -1.25 0.24
C PRO A 34 -11.37 -0.81 0.95
N TYR A 35 -11.33 0.33 1.64
CA TYR A 35 -12.45 0.85 2.45
C TYR A 35 -13.67 1.32 1.62
N LEU A 36 -13.59 1.28 0.28
CA LEU A 36 -14.59 1.84 -0.63
C LEU A 36 -15.77 0.89 -0.94
N ASP A 37 -16.16 0.03 0.01
CA ASP A 37 -17.34 -0.86 0.01
C ASP A 37 -17.55 -1.85 -1.17
N GLU A 38 -16.66 -1.88 -2.16
CA GLU A 38 -16.77 -2.80 -3.30
C GLU A 38 -15.41 -3.36 -3.74
N GLY A 39 -15.19 -4.65 -3.48
CA GLY A 39 -14.10 -5.42 -4.11
C GLY A 39 -12.77 -5.34 -3.38
N GLY A 40 -12.57 -6.28 -2.45
CA GLY A 40 -11.26 -6.66 -1.95
C GLY A 40 -10.65 -7.81 -2.76
N SER A 41 -9.36 -8.03 -2.58
CA SER A 41 -8.68 -9.17 -3.18
C SER A 41 -8.34 -10.21 -2.12
N SER A 42 -8.87 -11.42 -2.27
CA SER A 42 -8.62 -12.53 -1.34
C SER A 42 -7.18 -13.01 -1.36
N ASP A 43 -6.50 -12.89 -2.49
CA ASP A 43 -5.14 -13.38 -2.71
C ASP A 43 -4.36 -12.55 -3.74
N ALA A 44 -3.12 -12.95 -3.98
CA ALA A 44 -2.20 -12.29 -4.91
C ALA A 44 -2.66 -12.36 -6.38
N ALA A 45 -3.43 -13.38 -6.79
CA ALA A 45 -3.95 -13.45 -8.15
C ALA A 45 -5.09 -12.45 -8.35
N ALA A 46 -6.07 -12.43 -7.42
CA ALA A 46 -7.15 -11.45 -7.41
C ALA A 46 -6.60 -10.02 -7.35
N PHE A 47 -5.59 -9.77 -6.49
CA PHE A 47 -4.98 -8.46 -6.35
C PHE A 47 -4.37 -7.94 -7.64
N ARG A 48 -3.63 -8.79 -8.36
CA ARG A 48 -3.02 -8.40 -9.63
C ARG A 48 -4.07 -8.13 -10.71
N ALA A 49 -5.16 -8.89 -10.72
CA ALA A 49 -6.22 -8.77 -11.70
C ALA A 49 -7.14 -7.56 -11.46
N GLU A 50 -7.43 -7.24 -10.19
CA GLU A 50 -8.51 -6.33 -9.82
C GLU A 50 -7.99 -5.09 -9.09
N SER A 51 -7.38 -5.27 -7.92
CA SER A 51 -6.98 -4.13 -7.06
C SER A 51 -5.80 -3.35 -7.61
N TYR A 52 -4.79 -4.02 -8.17
CA TYR A 52 -3.59 -3.37 -8.72
C TYR A 52 -3.91 -2.40 -9.86
N PRO A 53 -4.61 -2.79 -10.96
CA PRO A 53 -4.94 -1.84 -12.01
C PRO A 53 -5.91 -0.73 -11.55
N ARG A 54 -6.78 -1.01 -10.57
CA ARG A 54 -7.74 -0.03 -10.03
C ARG A 54 -7.06 1.04 -9.19
N PHE A 55 -6.24 0.64 -8.22
CA PHE A 55 -5.67 1.54 -7.21
C PHE A 55 -4.22 1.93 -7.49
N LEU A 56 -3.49 1.17 -8.29
CA LEU A 56 -2.07 1.40 -8.63
C LEU A 56 -1.89 1.64 -10.14
N ALA A 57 -2.85 2.32 -10.76
CA ALA A 57 -2.72 2.86 -12.11
C ALA A 57 -1.53 3.85 -12.21
N ALA A 58 -1.13 4.18 -13.45
CA ALA A 58 0.05 5.02 -13.70
C ALA A 58 0.05 6.37 -12.94
N LYS A 59 -1.12 7.00 -12.75
CA LYS A 59 -1.25 8.24 -11.97
C LYS A 59 -0.89 8.03 -10.50
N ALA A 60 -1.42 6.98 -9.88
CA ALA A 60 -1.15 6.62 -8.50
C ALA A 60 0.33 6.25 -8.30
N ARG A 61 0.90 5.42 -9.18
CA ARG A 61 2.33 5.04 -9.13
C ARG A 61 3.26 6.24 -9.17
N ARG A 62 3.00 7.20 -10.07
CA ARG A 62 3.79 8.45 -10.14
C ARG A 62 3.67 9.29 -8.87
N CYS A 63 2.50 9.30 -8.23
CA CYS A 63 2.30 10.02 -6.98
C CYS A 63 3.03 9.34 -5.81
N LEU A 64 2.86 8.03 -5.64
CA LEU A 64 3.50 7.22 -4.59
C LEU A 64 5.04 7.26 -4.65
N ALA A 65 5.60 7.41 -5.86
CA ALA A 65 7.03 7.58 -6.05
C ALA A 65 7.60 8.91 -5.50
N ARG A 66 6.75 9.92 -5.27
CA ARG A 66 7.18 11.29 -4.95
C ARG A 66 6.73 11.79 -3.59
N ARG A 67 5.58 11.34 -3.10
CA ARG A 67 5.00 11.81 -1.84
C ARG A 67 5.65 11.17 -0.64
N ASN A 68 5.86 11.94 0.42
CA ASN A 68 6.34 11.42 1.69
C ASN A 68 5.23 10.61 2.37
N ALA A 69 5.64 9.56 3.09
CA ALA A 69 4.74 8.88 4.00
C ALA A 69 4.60 9.69 5.28
N ILE A 70 3.40 9.70 5.83
CA ILE A 70 3.08 10.24 7.14
C ILE A 70 3.06 9.06 8.09
N HIS A 71 3.78 9.18 9.21
CA HIS A 71 3.68 8.22 10.29
C HIS A 71 2.40 8.52 11.07
N ASP A 72 1.47 7.58 11.04
CA ASP A 72 0.24 7.61 11.82
C ASP A 72 0.35 6.55 12.92
N ARG A 73 0.20 6.99 14.17
CA ARG A 73 0.35 6.09 15.31
C ARG A 73 -1.04 5.75 15.80
N GLU A 74 -1.44 4.51 15.60
CA GLU A 74 -2.75 4.05 16.00
C GLU A 74 -2.91 4.10 17.53
N PRO A 75 -4.13 4.31 18.06
CA PRO A 75 -4.39 4.40 19.50
C PRO A 75 -3.99 3.15 20.29
N ASP A 76 -3.95 2.00 19.63
CA ASP A 76 -3.54 0.70 20.18
C ASP A 76 -2.01 0.48 20.13
N GLY A 77 -1.26 1.44 19.57
CA GLY A 77 0.19 1.38 19.42
C GLY A 77 0.68 0.76 18.12
N GLY A 78 -0.23 0.49 17.17
CA GLY A 78 0.10 0.09 15.80
C GLY A 78 1.02 1.10 15.09
N GLU A 79 1.94 0.57 14.28
CA GLU A 79 2.86 1.38 13.47
C GLU A 79 2.34 1.43 12.03
N THR A 80 1.75 2.58 11.69
CA THR A 80 1.08 2.77 10.40
C THR A 80 1.71 3.92 9.65
N PHE A 81 1.91 3.73 8.36
CA PHE A 81 2.33 4.79 7.46
C PHE A 81 1.30 4.94 6.37
N VAL A 82 1.00 6.19 6.02
CA VAL A 82 0.08 6.50 4.94
C VAL A 82 0.72 7.44 3.93
N ILE A 83 0.48 7.18 2.64
CA ILE A 83 0.80 8.13 1.57
C ILE A 83 -0.49 8.57 0.92
N PHE A 84 -0.77 9.87 0.93
CA PHE A 84 -1.94 10.43 0.27
C PHE A 84 -1.67 10.85 -1.17
N CYS A 85 -2.53 10.41 -2.07
CA CYS A 85 -2.47 10.65 -3.50
C CYS A 85 -3.83 11.07 -4.06
N GLY A 86 -4.15 12.35 -3.91
CA GLY A 86 -5.48 12.88 -4.18
C GLY A 86 -6.41 12.53 -3.02
N ASP A 87 -7.56 11.96 -3.34
CA ASP A 87 -8.59 11.61 -2.36
C ASP A 87 -8.40 10.20 -1.75
N LEU A 88 -7.27 9.55 -2.05
CA LEU A 88 -6.94 8.20 -1.60
C LEU A 88 -5.69 8.19 -0.71
N GLY A 89 -5.79 7.52 0.43
CA GLY A 89 -4.68 7.10 1.28
C GLY A 89 -4.25 5.67 0.95
N TYR A 90 -2.94 5.45 0.90
CA TYR A 90 -2.32 4.13 0.73
C TYR A 90 -1.64 3.75 2.04
N TYR A 91 -2.18 2.75 2.72
CA TYR A 91 -1.84 2.43 4.09
C TYR A 91 -0.87 1.24 4.17
N PHE A 92 0.12 1.38 5.04
CA PHE A 92 1.16 0.42 5.30
C PHE A 92 1.24 0.15 6.79
N HIS A 93 0.90 -1.07 7.20
CA HIS A 93 0.95 -1.46 8.60
C HIS A 93 2.15 -2.35 8.85
N ARG A 94 2.73 -2.22 10.04
CA ARG A 94 3.74 -3.17 10.50
C ARG A 94 3.07 -4.47 10.95
N THR A 95 3.53 -5.58 10.39
CA THR A 95 3.11 -6.94 10.75
C THR A 95 4.25 -7.67 11.48
N GLN A 96 4.01 -8.91 11.92
CA GLN A 96 5.07 -9.76 12.48
C GLN A 96 6.21 -10.02 11.47
N ASP A 97 5.90 -10.01 10.17
CA ASP A 97 6.86 -10.22 9.08
C ASP A 97 7.43 -8.91 8.50
N GLY A 98 7.22 -7.79 9.20
CA GLY A 98 7.58 -6.44 8.75
C GLY A 98 6.42 -5.70 8.07
N PHE A 99 6.73 -4.58 7.41
CA PHE A 99 5.70 -3.74 6.79
C PHE A 99 5.03 -4.42 5.59
N ARG A 100 3.71 -4.21 5.48
CA ARG A 100 2.89 -4.66 4.35
C ARG A 100 2.02 -3.52 3.84
N PHE A 101 1.74 -3.53 2.54
CA PHE A 101 0.65 -2.74 1.98
C PHE A 101 -0.67 -3.45 2.28
N THR A 102 -1.58 -2.81 2.98
CA THR A 102 -2.77 -3.49 3.52
C THR A 102 -4.06 -2.96 2.93
N GLU A 103 -4.09 -1.68 2.57
CA GLU A 103 -5.35 -0.99 2.33
C GLU A 103 -5.18 0.25 1.46
N VAL A 104 -6.27 0.58 0.74
CA VAL A 104 -6.52 1.90 0.16
C VAL A 104 -7.86 2.40 0.68
N GLY A 105 -7.85 3.59 1.26
CA GLY A 105 -9.03 4.23 1.85
C GLY A 105 -9.17 5.69 1.42
N PRO A 106 -10.29 6.35 1.73
CA PRO A 106 -10.42 7.78 1.53
C PRO A 106 -9.37 8.56 2.36
N ASN A 107 -8.99 9.72 1.87
CA ASN A 107 -8.25 10.73 2.62
C ASN A 107 -9.26 11.58 3.40
N ASP A 108 -9.50 11.22 4.67
CA ASP A 108 -10.38 11.95 5.61
C ASP A 108 -9.55 12.74 6.63
#